data_AF-A0A523KY04-F1
#
_entry.id   AF-A0A523KY04-F1
#
_cell.length_a   1.000
_cell.length_b   1.000
_cell.length_c   1.000
_cell.angle_alpha   90.00
_cell.angle_beta   90.00
_cell.angle_gamma   90.00
#
_symmetry.space_group_name_H-M   'P 1'
#
loop_
_entity.id
_entity.type
_entity.pdbx_description
1 polymer ?
#
loop_
_entity_poly.entity_id
_entity_poly.type
_entity_poly.pdbx_seq_one_letter_code
_entity_poly.pdbx_strand_id
1 'polypeptide(L)'
;MEAKVKRNDLRVESEVNFLFALAKAWEDRKEYGRAWHYYHKGNSKRRMEELYDPVETEVVNDMIIDVFSKGLLEKNADAGNADPSPIFVIGLPRSGSTLIEQILASHSLVEGTSELPYVTRITRSLNRNRADGINYPKAVAELDDRHFVAMGQDYINFCQMHRTEGKQHFIDKNPNNFPAVGFMHLMLPNAKIIDARRHPMDACFSCYRQLFAKGQPFTYDLTDIGEYYLQYQRMMDYWHEVLPGRVLTVQYEEVVTDFENQVRRLLEYCGLPFEEGCLNFYNTDRPVRTASSEQVRQPIYTQSLGRWRYYEQHLDELKEVLDPLLARYEQYQGIGPDDQS
;
A
#
# COMPACT_ATOMS: atom_id res chain seq x y z
N MET A 1 -4.29 -12.15 30.06
CA MET A 1 -4.04 -10.84 29.41
C MET A 1 -4.85 -9.72 30.08
N GLU A 2 -6.18 -9.83 30.21
CA GLU A 2 -7.00 -8.78 30.85
C GLU A 2 -6.53 -8.40 32.27
N ALA A 3 -6.22 -9.39 33.12
CA ALA A 3 -5.68 -9.16 34.46
C ALA A 3 -4.32 -8.45 34.46
N LYS A 4 -3.52 -8.56 33.39
CA LYS A 4 -2.23 -7.88 33.25
C LYS A 4 -2.40 -6.43 32.82
N VAL A 5 -3.28 -6.15 31.86
CA VAL A 5 -3.61 -4.77 31.43
C VAL A 5 -4.23 -3.95 32.56
N LYS A 6 -4.91 -4.59 33.52
CA LYS A 6 -5.46 -3.91 34.71
C LYS A 6 -4.38 -3.52 35.74
N ARG A 7 -3.19 -4.11 35.68
CA ARG A 7 -2.06 -3.73 36.54
C ARG A 7 -1.34 -2.61 35.81
N ASN A 8 -1.36 -1.41 36.38
CA ASN A 8 -0.81 -0.20 35.76
C ASN A 8 0.73 -0.16 35.84
N ASP A 9 1.38 -1.32 35.77
CA ASP A 9 2.83 -1.53 35.95
C ASP A 9 3.54 -1.88 34.62
N LEU A 10 2.81 -1.86 33.51
CA LEU A 10 3.35 -2.15 32.18
C LEU A 10 3.88 -0.89 31.50
N ARG A 11 4.93 -1.05 30.69
CA ARG A 11 5.32 -0.04 29.70
C ARG A 11 4.19 0.12 28.68
N VAL A 12 3.99 1.33 28.19
CA VAL A 12 2.90 1.67 27.25
C VAL A 12 2.89 0.74 26.03
N GLU A 13 4.06 0.51 25.41
CA GLU A 13 4.21 -0.43 24.29
C GLU A 13 3.71 -1.85 24.61
N SER A 14 4.02 -2.37 25.80
CA SER A 14 3.53 -3.70 26.23
C SER A 14 2.02 -3.70 26.45
N GLU A 15 1.47 -2.62 27.02
CA GLU A 15 0.03 -2.46 27.20
C GLU A 15 -0.70 -2.44 25.85
N VAL A 16 -0.23 -1.65 24.89
CA VAL A 16 -0.79 -1.57 23.53
C VAL A 16 -0.78 -2.95 22.87
N ASN A 17 0.34 -3.68 22.94
CA ASN A 17 0.42 -5.05 22.41
C ASN A 17 -0.63 -5.98 23.03
N PHE A 18 -0.81 -5.94 24.35
CA PHE A 18 -1.84 -6.75 25.01
C PHE A 18 -3.27 -6.34 24.62
N LEU A 19 -3.53 -5.04 24.42
CA LEU A 19 -4.83 -4.53 23.99
C LEU A 19 -5.18 -5.05 22.59
N PHE A 20 -4.27 -4.96 21.61
CA PHE A 20 -4.50 -5.51 20.28
C PHE A 20 -4.65 -7.04 20.28
N ALA A 21 -3.86 -7.76 21.09
CA ALA A 21 -4.00 -9.20 21.23
C ALA A 21 -5.35 -9.62 21.86
N LEU A 22 -5.84 -8.87 22.85
CA LEU A 22 -7.17 -9.06 23.42
C LEU A 22 -8.27 -8.76 22.41
N ALA A 23 -8.14 -7.68 21.66
CA ALA A 23 -9.09 -7.30 20.63
C ALA A 23 -9.26 -8.42 19.59
N LYS A 24 -8.13 -8.95 19.06
CA LYS A 24 -8.12 -10.08 18.14
C LYS A 24 -8.76 -11.34 18.74
N ALA A 25 -8.45 -11.64 20.01
CA ALA A 25 -9.01 -12.81 20.69
C ALA A 25 -10.54 -12.72 20.93
N TRP A 26 -11.10 -11.51 21.05
CA TRP A 26 -12.55 -11.30 21.10
C TRP A 26 -13.18 -11.30 19.71
N GLU A 27 -12.51 -10.74 18.70
CA GLU A 27 -12.94 -10.80 17.30
C GLU A 27 -13.04 -12.26 16.81
N ASP A 28 -12.07 -13.11 17.16
CA ASP A 28 -12.07 -14.54 16.80
C ASP A 28 -13.24 -15.31 17.45
N ARG A 29 -13.80 -14.79 18.54
CA ARG A 29 -15.01 -15.30 19.20
C ARG A 29 -16.30 -14.66 18.68
N LYS A 30 -16.19 -13.78 17.67
CA LYS A 30 -17.29 -12.97 17.11
C LYS A 30 -17.94 -12.02 18.13
N GLU A 31 -17.21 -11.67 19.19
CA GLU A 31 -17.65 -10.73 20.22
C GLU A 31 -17.21 -9.30 19.85
N TYR A 32 -17.79 -8.77 18.76
CA TYR A 32 -17.31 -7.56 18.09
C TYR A 32 -17.31 -6.29 18.96
N GLY A 33 -18.33 -6.11 19.83
CA GLY A 33 -18.36 -4.98 20.76
C GLY A 33 -17.21 -5.00 21.77
N ARG A 34 -16.82 -6.19 22.25
CA ARG A 34 -15.65 -6.34 23.15
C ARG A 34 -14.35 -6.16 22.38
N ALA A 35 -14.27 -6.69 21.16
CA ALA A 35 -13.12 -6.49 20.30
C ALA A 35 -12.89 -5.00 20.03
N TRP A 36 -13.95 -4.26 19.68
CA TRP A 36 -13.92 -2.81 19.48
C TRP A 36 -13.37 -2.07 20.69
N HIS A 37 -13.89 -2.37 21.90
CA HIS A 37 -13.41 -1.73 23.12
C HIS A 37 -11.87 -1.81 23.26
N TYR A 38 -11.29 -2.97 22.98
CA TYR A 38 -9.84 -3.16 23.07
C TYR A 38 -9.07 -2.57 21.90
N TYR A 39 -9.59 -2.67 20.66
CA TYR A 39 -8.99 -1.99 19.50
C TYR A 39 -8.94 -0.49 19.72
N HIS A 40 -10.08 0.13 20.05
CA HIS A 40 -10.18 1.57 20.29
C HIS A 40 -9.22 2.01 21.40
N LYS A 41 -9.24 1.34 22.56
CA LYS A 41 -8.33 1.67 23.66
C LYS A 41 -6.85 1.53 23.28
N GLY A 42 -6.49 0.51 22.49
CA GLY A 42 -5.14 0.30 21.99
C GLY A 42 -4.71 1.42 21.03
N ASN A 43 -5.58 1.75 20.08
CA ASN A 43 -5.38 2.82 19.10
C ASN A 43 -5.22 4.18 19.78
N SER A 44 -6.12 4.59 20.68
CA SER A 44 -6.00 5.87 21.40
C SER A 44 -4.69 5.98 22.17
N LYS A 45 -4.23 4.88 22.80
CA LYS A 45 -2.94 4.85 23.50
C LYS A 45 -1.76 4.98 22.54
N ARG A 46 -1.80 4.26 21.42
CA ARG A 46 -0.72 4.31 20.43
C ARG A 46 -0.65 5.65 19.72
N ARG A 47 -1.80 6.25 19.41
CA ARG A 47 -1.90 7.57 18.77
C ARG A 47 -1.21 8.67 19.56
N MET A 48 -1.23 8.60 20.90
CA MET A 48 -0.52 9.53 21.78
C MET A 48 1.02 9.41 21.71
N GLU A 49 1.55 8.30 21.22
CA GLU A 49 3.00 8.09 21.04
C GLU A 49 3.50 8.43 19.63
N GLU A 50 2.58 8.57 18.66
CA GLU A 50 2.91 8.80 17.26
C GLU A 50 2.78 10.29 16.90
N LEU A 51 3.73 10.79 16.10
CA LEU A 51 3.64 12.11 15.48
C LEU A 51 3.08 11.92 14.07
N TYR A 52 1.87 12.42 13.86
CA TYR A 52 1.21 12.47 12.56
C TYR A 52 0.42 13.77 12.44
N ASP A 53 0.63 14.46 11.33
CA ASP A 53 -0.07 15.68 10.94
C ASP A 53 -0.70 15.48 9.55
N PRO A 54 -2.04 15.44 9.44
CA PRO A 54 -2.72 15.30 8.16
C PRO A 54 -2.49 16.51 7.24
N VAL A 55 -2.29 17.71 7.80
CA VAL A 55 -2.02 18.93 7.02
C VAL A 55 -0.66 18.85 6.35
N GLU A 56 0.35 18.32 7.04
CA GLU A 56 1.67 18.08 6.45
C GLU A 56 1.57 17.12 5.25
N THR A 57 0.72 16.08 5.36
CA THR A 57 0.48 15.13 4.27
C THR A 57 -0.11 15.82 3.04
N GLU A 58 -1.13 16.64 3.24
CA GLU A 58 -1.76 17.42 2.16
C GLU A 58 -0.77 18.39 1.49
N VAL A 59 -0.04 19.17 2.28
CA VAL A 59 0.95 20.14 1.79
C VAL A 59 2.05 19.45 0.98
N VAL A 60 2.54 18.29 1.43
CA VAL A 60 3.53 17.51 0.67
C VAL A 60 2.94 16.98 -0.64
N ASN A 61 1.69 16.51 -0.62
CA ASN A 61 1.01 16.04 -1.82
C ASN A 61 0.80 17.15 -2.85
N ASP A 62 0.41 18.35 -2.41
CA ASP A 62 0.29 19.53 -3.28
C ASP A 62 1.62 19.86 -3.95
N MET A 63 2.71 19.89 -3.18
CA MET A 63 4.04 20.13 -3.73
C MET A 63 4.47 19.06 -4.75
N ILE A 64 4.09 17.80 -4.54
CA ILE A 64 4.37 16.72 -5.49
C ILE A 64 3.56 16.94 -6.77
N ILE A 65 2.26 17.19 -6.66
CA ILE A 65 1.36 17.43 -7.80
C ILE A 65 1.88 18.62 -8.63
N ASP A 66 2.22 19.73 -7.99
CA ASP A 66 2.72 20.94 -8.65
C ASP A 66 4.02 20.70 -9.43
N VAL A 67 4.96 19.95 -8.83
CA VAL A 67 6.27 19.69 -9.45
C VAL A 67 6.15 18.69 -10.61
N PHE A 68 5.45 17.58 -10.37
CA PHE A 68 5.26 16.52 -11.36
C PHE A 68 4.09 16.84 -12.29
N SER A 69 4.11 18.06 -12.84
CA SER A 69 3.13 18.51 -13.85
C SER A 69 3.19 17.65 -15.11
N LYS A 70 2.07 17.58 -15.83
CA LYS A 70 1.99 16.93 -17.14
C LYS A 70 3.11 17.38 -18.09
N GLY A 71 3.40 18.68 -18.14
CA GLY A 71 4.46 19.21 -19.00
C GLY A 71 5.88 18.76 -18.61
N LEU A 72 6.17 18.61 -17.31
CA LEU A 72 7.45 18.06 -16.85
C LEU A 72 7.59 16.58 -17.24
N LEU A 73 6.52 15.81 -17.04
CA LEU A 73 6.50 14.38 -17.34
C LEU A 73 6.62 14.11 -18.85
N GLU A 74 5.83 14.79 -19.68
CA GLU A 74 5.89 14.67 -21.14
C GLU A 74 7.24 15.09 -21.72
N LYS A 75 7.83 16.18 -21.20
CA LYS A 75 9.17 16.64 -21.61
C LYS A 75 10.25 15.57 -21.39
N ASN A 76 10.07 14.71 -20.39
CA ASN A 76 11.04 13.71 -19.96
C ASN A 76 10.49 12.27 -20.13
N ALA A 77 9.54 12.04 -21.03
CA ALA A 77 8.88 10.74 -21.17
C ALA A 77 9.84 9.60 -21.56
N ASP A 78 10.89 9.92 -22.31
CA ASP A 78 11.94 8.99 -22.73
C ASP A 78 13.17 9.01 -21.82
N ALA A 79 13.12 9.76 -20.72
CA ALA A 79 14.25 9.89 -19.80
C ALA A 79 14.35 8.68 -18.87
N GLY A 80 15.55 8.48 -18.32
CA GLY A 80 15.78 7.49 -17.27
C GLY A 80 16.26 6.12 -17.75
N ASN A 81 16.39 5.19 -16.81
CA ASN A 81 16.94 3.87 -17.08
C ASN A 81 15.87 2.94 -17.70
N ALA A 82 16.13 2.47 -18.92
CA ALA A 82 15.21 1.66 -19.70
C ALA A 82 15.04 0.20 -19.22
N ASP A 83 15.67 -0.21 -18.12
CA ASP A 83 15.53 -1.56 -17.56
C ASP A 83 14.05 -1.87 -17.22
N PRO A 84 13.42 -2.87 -17.88
CA PRO A 84 12.01 -3.21 -17.67
C PRO A 84 11.79 -4.20 -16.51
N SER A 85 12.86 -4.64 -15.83
CA SER A 85 12.77 -5.65 -14.78
C SER A 85 11.96 -5.24 -13.53
N PRO A 86 11.89 -3.97 -13.10
CA PRO A 86 11.13 -3.62 -11.89
C PRO A 86 9.61 -3.65 -12.11
N ILE A 87 8.92 -4.31 -11.18
CA ILE A 87 7.46 -4.23 -11.00
C ILE A 87 7.21 -3.63 -9.62
N PHE A 88 6.64 -2.43 -9.58
CA PHE A 88 6.24 -1.77 -8.35
C PHE A 88 4.81 -2.17 -8.00
N VAL A 89 4.59 -2.61 -6.76
CA VAL A 89 3.24 -2.79 -6.20
C VAL A 89 3.08 -1.78 -5.06
N ILE A 90 2.30 -0.74 -5.35
CA ILE A 90 2.01 0.40 -4.48
C ILE A 90 0.54 0.35 -4.02
N GLY A 91 0.12 1.35 -3.24
CA GLY A 91 -1.27 1.52 -2.84
C GLY A 91 -1.38 1.85 -1.35
N LEU A 92 -2.54 1.62 -0.76
CA LEU A 92 -2.69 1.71 0.69
C LEU A 92 -2.33 0.38 1.36
N PRO A 93 -1.66 0.37 2.53
CA PRO A 93 -1.56 -0.84 3.34
C PRO A 93 -2.92 -1.53 3.51
N ARG A 94 -2.90 -2.85 3.63
CA ARG A 94 -4.12 -3.69 3.82
C ARG A 94 -5.10 -3.71 2.63
N SER A 95 -4.66 -3.27 1.44
CA SER A 95 -5.43 -3.28 0.20
C SER A 95 -5.10 -4.44 -0.75
N GLY A 96 -4.49 -5.53 -0.24
CA GLY A 96 -4.21 -6.71 -1.06
C GLY A 96 -2.88 -6.69 -1.84
N SER A 97 -1.99 -5.73 -1.62
CA SER A 97 -0.67 -5.66 -2.29
C SER A 97 0.19 -6.92 -2.09
N THR A 98 0.17 -7.54 -0.90
CA THR A 98 0.86 -8.82 -0.66
C THR A 98 0.25 -9.97 -1.49
N LEU A 99 -1.06 -9.96 -1.72
CA LEU A 99 -1.71 -10.97 -2.57
C LEU A 99 -1.26 -10.82 -4.02
N ILE A 100 -1.27 -9.59 -4.55
CA ILE A 100 -0.76 -9.29 -5.89
C ILE A 100 0.71 -9.74 -6.03
N GLU A 101 1.54 -9.44 -5.03
CA GLU A 101 2.93 -9.89 -5.01
C GLU A 101 3.05 -11.41 -5.06
N GLN A 102 2.24 -12.16 -4.30
CA GLN A 102 2.27 -13.63 -4.35
C GLN A 102 1.85 -14.18 -5.70
N ILE A 103 0.77 -13.66 -6.27
CA ILE A 103 0.27 -14.06 -7.60
C ILE A 103 1.39 -13.89 -8.63
N LEU A 104 2.00 -12.71 -8.69
CA LEU A 104 3.06 -12.42 -9.66
C LEU A 104 4.34 -13.20 -9.38
N ALA A 105 4.79 -13.31 -8.12
CA ALA A 105 5.99 -14.05 -7.75
C ALA A 105 5.88 -15.57 -7.97
N SER A 106 4.67 -16.09 -8.20
CA SER A 106 4.44 -17.48 -8.59
C SER A 106 4.73 -17.73 -10.08
N HIS A 107 4.92 -16.69 -10.87
CA HIS A 107 5.35 -16.77 -12.26
C HIS A 107 6.85 -17.09 -12.36
N SER A 108 7.22 -17.95 -13.30
CA SER A 108 8.60 -18.43 -13.49
C SER A 108 9.62 -17.30 -13.76
N LEU A 109 9.17 -16.23 -14.42
CA LEU A 109 9.97 -15.04 -14.77
C LEU A 109 9.99 -13.92 -13.71
N VAL A 110 9.27 -14.05 -12.59
CA VAL A 110 9.14 -12.99 -11.59
C VAL A 110 9.63 -13.45 -10.22
N GLU A 111 10.55 -12.70 -9.61
CA GLU A 111 10.93 -12.90 -8.21
C GLU A 111 10.25 -11.86 -7.30
N GLY A 112 9.65 -12.32 -6.22
CA GLY A 112 9.17 -11.43 -5.18
C GLY A 112 10.31 -11.06 -4.24
N THR A 113 10.58 -9.78 -4.02
CA THR A 113 11.66 -9.34 -3.12
C THR A 113 11.12 -9.04 -1.72
N SER A 114 10.80 -7.78 -1.42
CA SER A 114 10.18 -7.30 -0.17
C SER A 114 9.71 -5.84 -0.34
N GLU A 115 9.46 -5.15 0.77
CA GLU A 115 9.31 -3.69 0.80
C GLU A 115 10.70 -3.04 0.69
N LEU A 116 11.07 -2.55 -0.49
CA LEU A 116 12.40 -1.96 -0.70
C LEU A 116 12.40 -0.47 -0.31
N PRO A 117 13.45 0.03 0.37
CA PRO A 117 13.53 1.42 0.82
C PRO A 117 14.14 2.35 -0.23
N TYR A 118 14.44 1.86 -1.44
CA TYR A 118 15.38 2.53 -2.33
C TYR A 118 14.81 3.71 -3.11
N VAL A 119 13.51 3.69 -3.44
CA VAL A 119 12.83 4.88 -3.97
C VAL A 119 12.96 6.04 -2.98
N THR A 120 12.63 5.81 -1.71
CA THR A 120 12.78 6.81 -0.63
C THR A 120 14.23 7.21 -0.40
N ARG A 121 15.18 6.28 -0.51
CA ARG A 121 16.61 6.58 -0.35
C ARG A 121 17.10 7.54 -1.44
N ILE A 122 16.67 7.33 -2.68
CA ILE A 122 17.05 8.16 -3.83
C ILE A 122 16.38 9.52 -3.74
N THR A 123 15.08 9.62 -3.46
CA THR A 123 14.43 10.93 -3.31
C THR A 123 15.04 11.75 -2.16
N ARG A 124 15.43 11.10 -1.06
CA ARG A 124 16.15 11.75 0.05
C ARG A 124 17.58 12.16 -0.29
N SER A 125 18.23 11.55 -1.28
CA SER A 125 19.59 11.94 -1.68
C SER A 125 19.59 13.33 -2.33
N LEU A 126 18.49 13.71 -3.02
CA LEU A 126 18.29 15.03 -3.60
C LEU A 126 18.27 16.16 -2.56
N ASN A 127 18.04 15.84 -1.29
CA ASN A 127 18.01 16.81 -0.19
C ASN A 127 19.41 17.06 0.41
N ARG A 128 20.38 16.18 0.15
CA ARG A 128 21.67 16.19 0.86
C ARG A 128 22.60 17.26 0.29
N ASN A 129 23.29 17.97 1.20
CA ASN A 129 24.37 18.91 0.90
C ASN A 129 23.97 20.09 -0.01
N ARG A 130 22.69 20.47 -0.02
CA ARG A 130 22.20 21.64 -0.75
C ARG A 130 22.16 22.88 0.15
N ALA A 131 22.92 23.90 -0.22
CA ALA A 131 22.96 25.18 0.50
C ALA A 131 21.75 26.09 0.18
N ASP A 132 21.04 25.83 -0.92
CA ASP A 132 19.88 26.60 -1.38
C ASP A 132 18.54 26.17 -0.73
N GLY A 133 18.53 25.05 0.00
CA GLY A 133 17.34 24.52 0.66
C GLY A 133 16.29 23.93 -0.30
N ILE A 134 16.60 23.76 -1.59
CA ILE A 134 15.69 23.16 -2.57
C ILE A 134 15.73 21.64 -2.41
N ASN A 135 14.67 21.09 -1.82
CA ASN A 135 14.55 19.65 -1.53
C ASN A 135 13.55 18.97 -2.47
N TYR A 136 13.50 17.64 -2.45
CA TYR A 136 12.40 16.86 -3.02
C TYR A 136 11.06 17.33 -2.42
N PRO A 137 10.00 17.50 -3.24
CA PRO A 137 9.95 17.21 -4.67
C PRO A 137 10.55 18.31 -5.57
N LYS A 138 10.63 19.57 -5.11
CA LYS A 138 11.03 20.74 -5.93
C LYS A 138 12.36 20.58 -6.67
N ALA A 139 13.34 19.90 -6.06
CA ALA A 139 14.64 19.63 -6.67
C ALA A 139 14.54 18.87 -8.01
N VAL A 140 13.45 18.14 -8.26
CA VAL A 140 13.24 17.39 -9.51
C VAL A 140 13.15 18.31 -10.73
N ALA A 141 12.67 19.55 -10.57
CA ALA A 141 12.55 20.50 -11.68
C ALA A 141 13.90 20.94 -12.28
N GLU A 142 15.00 20.74 -11.56
CA GLU A 142 16.36 21.08 -12.00
C GLU A 142 17.09 19.89 -12.65
N LEU A 143 16.49 18.70 -12.60
CA LEU A 143 17.10 17.49 -13.13
C LEU A 143 16.91 17.39 -14.65
N ASP A 144 17.88 16.75 -15.28
CA ASP A 144 17.83 16.36 -16.69
C ASP A 144 17.90 14.84 -16.83
N ASP A 145 17.80 14.36 -18.07
CA ASP A 145 17.84 12.93 -18.39
C ASP A 145 19.05 12.20 -17.79
N ARG A 146 20.23 12.81 -17.77
CA ARG A 146 21.44 12.16 -17.22
C ARG A 146 21.29 11.86 -15.73
N HIS A 147 20.64 12.76 -14.99
CA HIS A 147 20.34 12.54 -13.58
C HIS A 147 19.33 11.41 -13.41
N PHE A 148 18.26 11.38 -14.22
CA PHE A 148 17.25 10.33 -14.15
C PHE A 148 17.83 8.95 -14.49
N VAL A 149 18.66 8.84 -15.52
CA VAL A 149 19.35 7.59 -15.90
C VAL A 149 20.24 7.10 -14.75
N ALA A 150 21.02 7.99 -14.15
CA ALA A 150 21.89 7.65 -13.03
C ALA A 150 21.09 7.16 -11.81
N MET A 151 20.00 7.85 -11.45
CA MET A 151 19.13 7.45 -10.35
C MET A 151 18.41 6.12 -10.61
N GLY A 152 17.97 5.88 -11.84
CA GLY A 152 17.42 4.59 -12.26
C GLY A 152 18.46 3.47 -12.14
N GLN A 153 19.70 3.72 -12.57
CA GLN A 153 20.80 2.76 -12.42
C GLN A 153 21.12 2.49 -10.95
N ASP A 154 21.15 3.52 -10.10
CA ASP A 154 21.33 3.37 -8.66
C ASP A 154 20.22 2.51 -8.05
N TYR A 155 18.96 2.73 -8.43
CA TYR A 155 17.85 1.90 -7.98
C TYR A 155 18.08 0.42 -8.34
N ILE A 156 18.39 0.13 -9.61
CA ILE A 156 18.66 -1.25 -10.07
C ILE A 156 19.82 -1.86 -9.28
N ASN A 157 20.92 -1.12 -9.11
CA ASN A 157 22.11 -1.57 -8.36
C ASN A 157 21.78 -1.89 -6.90
N PHE A 158 21.02 -1.03 -6.21
CA PHE A 158 20.61 -1.27 -4.83
C PHE A 158 19.69 -2.50 -4.70
N CYS A 159 18.85 -2.76 -5.70
CA CYS A 159 17.95 -3.91 -5.70
C CYS A 159 18.67 -5.25 -5.89
N GLN A 160 19.84 -5.29 -6.52
CA GLN A 160 20.56 -6.54 -6.83
C GLN A 160 20.77 -7.45 -5.62
N MET A 161 21.02 -6.89 -4.43
CA MET A 161 21.22 -7.70 -3.21
C MET A 161 19.98 -8.48 -2.77
N HIS A 162 18.79 -8.13 -3.26
CA HIS A 162 17.52 -8.80 -2.97
C HIS A 162 17.08 -9.76 -4.09
N ARG A 163 17.79 -9.75 -5.22
CA ARG A 163 17.48 -10.54 -6.41
C ARG A 163 18.24 -11.86 -6.41
N THR A 164 17.83 -12.76 -5.52
CA THR A 164 18.54 -14.03 -5.29
C THR A 164 18.16 -15.13 -6.28
N GLU A 165 17.04 -14.99 -7.00
CA GLU A 165 16.55 -16.01 -7.92
C GLU A 165 17.02 -15.79 -9.37
N GLY A 166 17.56 -14.59 -9.67
CA GLY A 166 18.08 -14.25 -11.01
C GLY A 166 17.01 -14.22 -12.10
N LYS A 167 15.74 -14.01 -11.71
CA LYS A 167 14.61 -13.96 -12.63
C LYS A 167 14.58 -12.65 -13.43
N GLN A 168 13.88 -12.67 -14.56
CA GLN A 168 13.82 -11.54 -15.50
C GLN A 168 13.26 -10.28 -14.82
N HIS A 169 12.17 -10.42 -14.06
CA HIS A 169 11.52 -9.33 -13.35
C HIS A 169 11.60 -9.52 -11.84
N PHE A 170 11.54 -8.42 -11.10
CA PHE A 170 11.47 -8.44 -9.65
C PHE A 170 10.41 -7.47 -9.14
N ILE A 171 9.79 -7.82 -8.02
CA ILE A 171 8.74 -7.00 -7.41
C ILE A 171 9.33 -6.18 -6.25
N ASP A 172 9.20 -4.85 -6.31
CA ASP A 172 9.25 -3.99 -5.12
C ASP A 172 7.81 -3.71 -4.67
N LYS A 173 7.37 -4.45 -3.64
CA LYS A 173 6.04 -4.27 -3.06
C LYS A 173 6.20 -3.35 -1.87
N ASN A 174 5.99 -2.06 -2.07
CA ASN A 174 5.98 -1.06 -1.02
C ASN A 174 4.80 -0.10 -1.22
N PRO A 175 3.69 -0.28 -0.47
CA PRO A 175 2.46 0.51 -0.65
C PRO A 175 2.74 2.02 -0.59
N ASN A 176 3.61 2.43 0.34
CA ASN A 176 3.92 3.83 0.62
C ASN A 176 4.67 4.55 -0.52
N ASN A 177 5.07 3.86 -1.60
CA ASN A 177 5.69 4.49 -2.76
C ASN A 177 4.69 5.21 -3.69
N PHE A 178 3.38 5.18 -3.41
CA PHE A 178 2.37 5.82 -4.28
C PHE A 178 2.57 7.34 -4.54
N PRO A 179 3.11 8.17 -3.62
CA PRO A 179 3.40 9.57 -3.95
C PRO A 179 4.59 9.74 -4.91
N ALA A 180 5.38 8.68 -5.13
CA ALA A 180 6.58 8.70 -5.96
C ALA A 180 6.34 8.20 -7.39
N VAL A 181 5.10 7.99 -7.84
CA VAL A 181 4.81 7.46 -9.20
C VAL A 181 5.42 8.34 -10.29
N GLY A 182 5.27 9.66 -10.21
CA GLY A 182 5.91 10.58 -11.15
C GLY A 182 7.43 10.41 -11.17
N PHE A 183 8.05 10.28 -10.00
CA PHE A 183 9.50 10.07 -9.91
C PHE A 183 9.95 8.70 -10.46
N MET A 184 9.22 7.62 -10.13
CA MET A 184 9.45 6.28 -10.65
C MET A 184 9.34 6.25 -12.18
N HIS A 185 8.37 6.97 -12.76
CA HIS A 185 8.24 7.10 -14.21
C HIS A 185 9.46 7.78 -14.83
N LEU A 186 9.96 8.87 -14.24
CA LEU A 186 11.13 9.58 -14.76
C LEU A 186 12.43 8.77 -14.65
N MET A 187 12.66 8.04 -13.55
CA MET A 187 13.91 7.29 -13.38
C MET A 187 13.89 5.89 -14.02
N LEU A 188 12.71 5.28 -14.18
CA LEU A 188 12.51 3.93 -14.70
C LEU A 188 11.28 3.91 -15.63
N PRO A 189 11.38 4.49 -16.85
CA PRO A 189 10.25 4.65 -17.77
C PRO A 189 9.60 3.32 -18.20
N ASN A 190 10.35 2.21 -18.15
CA ASN A 190 9.86 0.89 -18.57
C ASN A 190 9.40 -0.02 -17.43
N ALA A 191 9.57 0.38 -16.17
CA ALA A 191 9.07 -0.38 -15.02
C ALA A 191 7.53 -0.52 -15.08
N LYS A 192 6.96 -1.51 -14.40
CA LYS A 192 5.50 -1.65 -14.25
C LYS A 192 5.06 -1.10 -12.90
N ILE A 193 3.89 -0.47 -12.82
CA ILE A 193 3.37 0.10 -11.58
C ILE A 193 1.94 -0.36 -11.36
N ILE A 194 1.71 -1.08 -10.27
CA ILE A 194 0.41 -1.63 -9.91
C ILE A 194 -0.05 -0.97 -8.62
N ASP A 195 -1.25 -0.41 -8.65
CA ASP A 195 -1.94 0.17 -7.50
C ASP A 195 -2.92 -0.85 -6.92
N ALA A 196 -2.58 -1.41 -5.75
CA ALA A 196 -3.46 -2.29 -5.00
C ALA A 196 -4.53 -1.46 -4.27
N ARG A 197 -5.77 -1.54 -4.77
CA ARG A 197 -6.91 -0.76 -4.30
C ARG A 197 -7.91 -1.64 -3.56
N ARG A 198 -8.60 -1.07 -2.57
CA ARG A 198 -9.66 -1.76 -1.83
C ARG A 198 -10.73 -0.76 -1.40
N HIS A 199 -11.97 -1.22 -1.20
CA HIS A 199 -13.06 -0.39 -0.69
C HIS A 199 -12.61 0.40 0.56
N PRO A 200 -12.85 1.72 0.61
CA PRO A 200 -12.24 2.60 1.60
C PRO A 200 -12.55 2.20 3.05
N MET A 201 -13.81 1.94 3.39
CA MET A 201 -14.19 1.45 4.73
C MET A 201 -13.43 0.19 5.16
N ASP A 202 -13.23 -0.74 4.22
CA ASP A 202 -12.65 -2.05 4.50
C ASP A 202 -11.12 -1.94 4.64
N ALA A 203 -10.49 -1.11 3.81
CA ALA A 203 -9.07 -0.78 3.87
C ALA A 203 -8.73 -0.02 5.16
N CYS A 204 -9.44 1.09 5.42
CA CYS A 204 -9.25 1.96 6.57
C CYS A 204 -9.45 1.20 7.89
N PHE A 205 -10.56 0.46 8.02
CA PHE A 205 -10.79 -0.33 9.23
C PHE A 205 -9.80 -1.50 9.35
N SER A 206 -9.35 -2.09 8.23
CA SER A 206 -8.29 -3.09 8.28
C SER A 206 -6.95 -2.51 8.75
N CYS A 207 -6.65 -1.24 8.45
CA CYS A 207 -5.50 -0.54 9.01
C CYS A 207 -5.69 -0.28 10.51
N TYR A 208 -6.85 0.23 10.92
CA TYR A 208 -7.16 0.54 12.33
C TYR A 208 -7.05 -0.66 13.27
N ARG A 209 -7.40 -1.86 12.80
CA ARG A 209 -7.28 -3.10 13.60
C ARG A 209 -5.86 -3.70 13.60
N GLN A 210 -4.93 -3.14 12.84
CA GLN A 210 -3.57 -3.66 12.70
C GLN A 210 -2.60 -2.81 13.53
N LEU A 211 -1.90 -3.44 14.47
CA LEU A 211 -0.75 -2.82 15.11
C LEU A 211 0.46 -2.93 14.17
N PHE A 212 0.86 -1.82 13.55
CA PHE A 212 2.02 -1.79 12.66
C PHE A 212 3.31 -1.60 13.46
N ALA A 213 4.39 -2.27 13.00
CA ALA A 213 5.68 -2.14 13.67
C ALA A 213 6.20 -0.69 13.62
N LYS A 214 6.17 -0.06 12.44
CA LYS A 214 6.55 1.35 12.17
C LYS A 214 5.91 1.86 10.88
N GLY A 215 5.92 3.19 10.69
CA GLY A 215 5.74 3.83 9.38
C GLY A 215 4.30 4.00 8.91
N GLN A 216 3.32 3.75 9.78
CA GLN A 216 1.89 3.90 9.48
C GLN A 216 1.18 4.70 10.61
N PRO A 217 1.68 5.88 11.00
CA PRO A 217 1.20 6.58 12.19
C PRO A 217 -0.24 7.11 12.06
N PHE A 218 -0.70 7.36 10.82
CA PHE A 218 -2.09 7.73 10.53
C PHE A 218 -3.10 6.65 10.92
N THR A 219 -2.67 5.40 11.13
CA THR A 219 -3.57 4.24 11.33
C THR A 219 -4.21 4.10 12.71
N TYR A 220 -3.92 5.02 13.63
CA TYR A 220 -4.34 4.91 15.03
C TYR A 220 -5.48 5.86 15.42
N ASP A 221 -6.06 6.59 14.46
CA ASP A 221 -7.23 7.46 14.63
C ASP A 221 -8.16 7.34 13.40
N LEU A 222 -9.48 7.32 13.60
CA LEU A 222 -10.42 7.09 12.50
C LEU A 222 -10.46 8.26 11.49
N THR A 223 -10.34 9.49 11.98
CA THR A 223 -10.34 10.70 11.15
C THR A 223 -9.06 10.76 10.33
N ASP A 224 -7.91 10.59 11.00
CA ASP A 224 -6.59 10.59 10.35
C ASP A 224 -6.50 9.56 9.21
N ILE A 225 -7.04 8.34 9.42
CA ILE A 225 -7.07 7.30 8.37
C ILE A 225 -7.94 7.71 7.20
N GLY A 226 -9.13 8.25 7.48
CA GLY A 226 -10.06 8.70 6.45
C GLY A 226 -9.43 9.78 5.58
N GLU A 227 -8.84 10.80 6.20
CA GLU A 227 -8.16 11.91 5.51
C GLU A 227 -6.96 11.42 4.69
N TYR A 228 -6.15 10.52 5.26
CA TYR A 228 -5.05 9.89 4.53
C TYR A 228 -5.54 9.12 3.31
N TYR A 229 -6.67 8.40 3.41
CA TYR A 229 -7.25 7.68 2.27
C TYR A 229 -7.71 8.67 1.18
N LEU A 230 -8.36 9.77 1.54
CA LEU A 230 -8.75 10.81 0.57
C LEU A 230 -7.53 11.37 -0.17
N GLN A 231 -6.45 11.64 0.55
CA GLN A 231 -5.19 12.11 -0.03
C GLN A 231 -4.54 11.06 -0.94
N TYR A 232 -4.55 9.78 -0.54
CA TYR A 232 -4.12 8.66 -1.39
C TYR A 232 -4.96 8.57 -2.68
N GLN A 233 -6.28 8.65 -2.58
CA GLN A 233 -7.15 8.64 -3.76
C GLN A 233 -6.85 9.81 -4.68
N ARG A 234 -6.78 11.03 -4.16
CA ARG A 234 -6.50 12.24 -4.92
C ARG A 234 -5.17 12.13 -5.68
N MET A 235 -4.13 11.64 -5.01
CA MET A 235 -2.81 11.43 -5.62
C MET A 235 -2.86 10.41 -6.77
N MET A 236 -3.57 9.29 -6.57
CA MET A 236 -3.69 8.28 -7.62
C MET A 236 -4.57 8.72 -8.80
N ASP A 237 -5.64 9.47 -8.53
CA ASP A 237 -6.46 10.08 -9.58
C ASP A 237 -5.62 11.06 -10.42
N TYR A 238 -4.78 11.87 -9.77
CA TYR A 238 -3.82 12.74 -10.45
C TYR A 238 -2.85 11.95 -11.34
N TRP A 239 -2.26 10.86 -10.83
CA TRP A 239 -1.35 10.03 -11.64
C TRP A 239 -2.05 9.41 -12.85
N HIS A 240 -3.30 8.99 -12.73
CA HIS A 240 -4.07 8.50 -13.88
C HIS A 240 -4.35 9.60 -14.91
N GLU A 241 -4.54 10.85 -14.47
CA GLU A 241 -4.74 12.00 -15.34
C GLU A 241 -3.46 12.36 -16.13
N VAL A 242 -2.31 12.47 -15.44
CA VAL A 242 -1.07 12.96 -16.06
C VAL A 242 -0.19 11.86 -16.66
N LEU A 243 -0.42 10.60 -16.28
CA LEU A 243 0.30 9.42 -16.81
C LEU A 243 -0.70 8.30 -17.21
N PRO A 244 -1.58 8.54 -18.20
CA PRO A 244 -2.62 7.59 -18.58
C PRO A 244 -2.01 6.24 -18.99
N GLY A 245 -2.52 5.15 -18.38
CA GLY A 245 -2.07 3.79 -18.62
C GLY A 245 -0.74 3.41 -17.95
N ARG A 246 -0.06 4.35 -17.29
CA ARG A 246 1.21 4.08 -16.59
C ARG A 246 1.02 3.25 -15.33
N VAL A 247 -0.12 3.41 -14.65
CA VAL A 247 -0.47 2.66 -13.44
C VAL A 247 -1.65 1.75 -13.73
N LEU A 248 -1.53 0.47 -13.38
CA LEU A 248 -2.67 -0.44 -13.34
C LEU A 248 -3.32 -0.42 -11.95
N THR A 249 -4.55 0.09 -11.85
CA THR A 249 -5.35 -0.10 -10.62
C THR A 249 -5.97 -1.49 -10.61
N VAL A 250 -5.73 -2.21 -9.50
CA VAL A 250 -6.20 -3.57 -9.24
C VAL A 250 -7.06 -3.54 -7.99
N GLN A 251 -8.37 -3.67 -8.18
CA GLN A 251 -9.34 -3.64 -7.09
C GLN A 251 -9.39 -5.00 -6.39
N TYR A 252 -9.21 -5.02 -5.08
CA TYR A 252 -9.19 -6.23 -4.26
C TYR A 252 -10.49 -7.04 -4.39
N GLU A 253 -11.63 -6.36 -4.35
CA GLU A 253 -12.97 -6.94 -4.51
C GLU A 253 -13.07 -7.72 -5.83
N GLU A 254 -12.62 -7.13 -6.94
CA GLU A 254 -12.60 -7.80 -8.24
C GLU A 254 -11.66 -9.01 -8.25
N VAL A 255 -10.47 -8.89 -7.64
CA VAL A 255 -9.50 -10.00 -7.57
C VAL A 255 -10.08 -11.21 -6.85
N VAL A 256 -10.90 -11.00 -5.82
CA VAL A 256 -11.47 -12.13 -5.07
C VAL A 256 -12.78 -12.66 -5.65
N THR A 257 -13.52 -11.87 -6.43
CA THR A 257 -14.77 -12.31 -7.08
C THR A 257 -14.58 -12.79 -8.52
N ASP A 258 -13.53 -12.36 -9.21
CA ASP A 258 -13.23 -12.70 -10.61
C ASP A 258 -11.73 -13.00 -10.79
N PHE A 259 -11.25 -13.95 -9.98
CA PHE A 259 -9.82 -14.17 -9.77
C PHE A 259 -9.04 -14.48 -11.05
N GLU A 260 -9.46 -15.44 -11.85
CA GLU A 260 -8.71 -15.87 -13.03
C GLU A 260 -8.56 -14.72 -14.05
N ASN A 261 -9.63 -13.98 -14.32
CA ASN A 261 -9.59 -12.86 -15.25
C ASN A 261 -8.69 -11.73 -14.74
N GLN A 262 -8.73 -11.45 -13.43
CA GLN A 262 -7.84 -10.43 -12.84
C GLN A 262 -6.37 -10.87 -12.87
N VAL A 263 -6.07 -12.16 -12.68
CA VAL A 263 -4.71 -12.71 -12.87
C VAL A 263 -4.26 -12.54 -14.32
N ARG A 264 -5.12 -12.84 -15.31
CA ARG A 264 -4.81 -12.64 -16.73
C ARG A 264 -4.51 -11.17 -17.03
N ARG A 265 -5.36 -10.24 -16.55
CA ARG A 265 -5.18 -8.78 -16.70
C ARG A 265 -3.88 -8.28 -16.06
N LEU A 266 -3.53 -8.78 -14.88
CA LEU A 266 -2.26 -8.49 -14.21
C LEU A 266 -1.05 -8.91 -15.05
N LEU A 267 -1.05 -10.15 -15.54
CA LEU A 267 0.03 -10.70 -16.36
C LEU A 267 0.15 -9.95 -17.70
N GLU A 268 -0.98 -9.65 -18.36
CA GLU A 268 -1.01 -8.87 -19.60
C GLU A 268 -0.40 -7.48 -19.43
N TYR A 269 -0.79 -6.74 -18.38
CA TYR A 269 -0.20 -5.43 -18.09
C TYR A 269 1.32 -5.52 -17.87
N CYS A 270 1.77 -6.57 -17.19
CA CYS A 270 3.19 -6.85 -16.97
C CYS A 270 3.93 -7.35 -18.22
N GLY A 271 3.23 -7.71 -19.30
CA GLY A 271 3.83 -8.30 -20.49
C GLY A 271 4.29 -9.75 -20.29
N LEU A 272 3.67 -10.47 -19.36
CA LEU A 272 3.99 -11.85 -19.01
C LEU A 272 3.01 -12.82 -19.66
N PRO A 273 3.48 -14.00 -20.15
CA PRO A 273 2.58 -15.05 -20.58
C PRO A 273 1.73 -15.56 -19.41
N PHE A 274 0.59 -16.16 -19.72
CA PHE A 274 -0.22 -16.79 -18.68
C PHE A 274 0.48 -18.05 -18.13
N GLU A 275 0.61 -18.14 -16.82
CA GLU A 275 1.11 -19.33 -16.12
C GLU A 275 0.13 -19.76 -15.01
N GLU A 276 -0.23 -21.03 -14.99
CA GLU A 276 -1.17 -21.61 -14.01
C GLU A 276 -0.65 -21.51 -12.57
N GLY A 277 0.67 -21.40 -12.37
CA GLY A 277 1.30 -21.16 -11.07
C GLY A 277 0.75 -19.91 -10.38
N CYS A 278 0.37 -18.87 -11.14
CA CYS A 278 -0.21 -17.64 -10.60
C CYS A 278 -1.61 -17.86 -9.99
N LEU A 279 -2.40 -18.81 -10.49
CA LEU A 279 -3.69 -19.18 -9.90
C LEU A 279 -3.51 -20.00 -8.60
N ASN A 280 -2.38 -20.71 -8.51
CA ASN A 280 -2.03 -21.57 -7.39
C ASN A 280 -0.99 -20.92 -6.46
N PHE A 281 -1.03 -19.59 -6.30
CA PHE A 281 -0.02 -18.82 -5.56
C PHE A 281 0.19 -19.26 -4.11
N TYR A 282 -0.82 -19.87 -3.49
CA TYR A 282 -0.75 -20.36 -2.11
C TYR A 282 0.13 -21.61 -1.96
N ASN A 283 0.54 -22.26 -3.06
CA ASN A 283 1.43 -23.42 -3.05
C ASN A 283 2.91 -23.04 -3.01
N THR A 284 3.28 -21.75 -3.06
CA THR A 284 4.71 -21.39 -3.06
C THR A 284 5.34 -21.54 -1.67
N ASP A 285 6.58 -22.02 -1.63
CA ASP A 285 7.39 -22.09 -0.41
C ASP A 285 8.05 -20.76 -0.02
N ARG A 286 7.80 -19.69 -0.79
CA ARG A 286 8.46 -18.39 -0.59
C ARG A 286 8.13 -17.79 0.78
N PRO A 287 9.12 -17.27 1.52
CA PRO A 287 8.85 -16.59 2.78
C PRO A 287 8.14 -15.25 2.55
N VAL A 288 6.97 -15.08 3.18
CA VAL A 288 6.22 -13.81 3.18
C VAL A 288 6.37 -13.12 4.53
N ARG A 289 7.06 -11.98 4.58
CA ARG A 289 7.36 -11.24 5.81
C ARG A 289 6.51 -9.96 5.93
N THR A 290 5.18 -10.11 5.91
CA THR A 290 4.24 -8.99 6.04
C THR A 290 3.12 -9.34 7.02
N ALA A 291 2.37 -8.35 7.50
CA ALA A 291 1.18 -8.58 8.34
C ALA A 291 0.06 -9.38 7.65
N SER A 292 0.17 -9.63 6.33
CA SER A 292 -0.75 -10.49 5.55
C SER A 292 -0.22 -11.89 5.29
N SER A 293 0.90 -12.31 5.89
CA SER A 293 1.58 -13.58 5.56
C SER A 293 0.68 -14.81 5.70
N GLU A 294 -0.12 -14.91 6.76
CA GLU A 294 -1.05 -16.04 6.95
C GLU A 294 -2.18 -16.02 5.92
N GLN A 295 -2.66 -14.83 5.55
CA GLN A 295 -3.80 -14.66 4.64
C GLN A 295 -3.47 -15.12 3.22
N VAL A 296 -2.23 -14.94 2.77
CA VAL A 296 -1.81 -15.28 1.41
C VAL A 296 -1.28 -16.72 1.28
N ARG A 297 -1.30 -17.51 2.36
CA ARG A 297 -1.00 -18.95 2.36
C ARG A 297 -2.26 -19.81 2.20
N GLN A 298 -3.38 -19.19 1.88
CA GLN A 298 -4.66 -19.85 1.64
C GLN A 298 -5.14 -19.54 0.22
N PRO A 299 -5.98 -20.40 -0.38
CA PRO A 299 -6.71 -20.07 -1.61
C PRO A 299 -7.48 -18.76 -1.47
N ILE A 300 -7.87 -18.14 -2.59
CA ILE A 300 -8.73 -16.95 -2.57
C ILE A 300 -10.00 -17.21 -1.77
N TYR A 301 -10.35 -16.23 -0.94
CA TYR A 301 -11.56 -16.26 -0.13
C TYR A 301 -12.16 -14.86 0.01
N THR A 302 -13.49 -14.81 0.20
CA THR A 302 -14.23 -13.55 0.29
C THR A 302 -14.54 -13.10 1.72
N GLN A 303 -14.23 -13.91 2.75
CA GLN A 303 -14.57 -13.56 4.15
C GLN A 303 -13.81 -12.35 4.73
N SER A 304 -12.85 -11.81 3.99
CA SER A 304 -12.20 -10.54 4.32
C SER A 304 -13.04 -9.32 3.92
N LEU A 305 -13.94 -9.47 2.95
CA LEU A 305 -14.77 -8.41 2.36
C LEU A 305 -15.88 -7.99 3.31
N GLY A 306 -16.14 -6.69 3.35
CA GLY A 306 -17.21 -6.11 4.15
C GLY A 306 -17.05 -6.34 5.66
N ARG A 307 -15.86 -6.70 6.15
CA ARG A 307 -15.65 -6.96 7.59
C ARG A 307 -15.89 -5.72 8.45
N TRP A 308 -15.78 -4.53 7.88
CA TRP A 308 -16.13 -3.28 8.57
C TRP A 308 -17.58 -3.25 9.04
N ARG A 309 -18.50 -3.99 8.40
CA ARG A 309 -19.93 -4.04 8.75
C ARG A 309 -20.18 -4.56 10.16
N TYR A 310 -19.38 -5.51 10.63
CA TYR A 310 -19.48 -6.02 12.01
C TYR A 310 -19.18 -4.93 13.08
N TYR A 311 -18.58 -3.82 12.67
CA TYR A 311 -18.20 -2.70 13.52
C TYR A 311 -18.87 -1.40 13.09
N GLU A 312 -19.85 -1.47 12.17
CA GLU A 312 -20.42 -0.32 11.49
C GLU A 312 -20.89 0.78 12.46
N GLN A 313 -21.54 0.40 13.56
CA GLN A 313 -22.02 1.28 14.63
C GLN A 313 -20.92 2.08 15.36
N HIS A 314 -19.64 1.80 15.08
CA HIS A 314 -18.48 2.44 15.70
C HIS A 314 -17.63 3.24 14.71
N LEU A 315 -18.05 3.29 13.43
CA LEU A 315 -17.24 3.86 12.35
C LEU A 315 -17.85 5.14 11.76
N ASP A 316 -18.75 5.82 12.49
CA ASP A 316 -19.43 7.01 12.00
C ASP A 316 -18.44 8.13 11.62
N GLU A 317 -17.44 8.41 12.46
CA GLU A 317 -16.39 9.40 12.16
C GLU A 317 -15.66 9.07 10.84
N LEU A 318 -15.29 7.80 10.65
CA LEU A 318 -14.63 7.35 9.43
C LEU A 318 -15.54 7.47 8.20
N LYS A 319 -16.82 7.13 8.36
CA LYS A 319 -17.81 7.26 7.28
C LYS A 319 -18.01 8.72 6.88
N GLU A 320 -18.12 9.63 7.85
CA GLU A 320 -18.29 11.06 7.59
C GLU A 320 -17.11 11.62 6.78
N VAL A 321 -15.87 11.28 7.15
CA VAL A 321 -14.68 11.70 6.40
C VAL A 321 -14.67 11.09 4.99
N LEU A 322 -15.03 9.82 4.85
CA LEU A 322 -15.00 9.13 3.56
C LEU A 322 -16.22 9.40 2.66
N ASP A 323 -17.27 10.04 3.17
CA ASP A 323 -18.54 10.28 2.46
C ASP A 323 -18.35 10.82 1.03
N PRO A 324 -17.46 11.80 0.77
CA PRO A 324 -17.22 12.31 -0.59
C PRO A 324 -16.76 11.25 -1.60
N LEU A 325 -16.26 10.10 -1.10
CA LEU A 325 -15.68 9.04 -1.90
C LEU A 325 -16.58 7.80 -2.03
N LEU A 326 -17.45 7.53 -1.06
CA LEU A 326 -18.17 6.26 -0.96
C LEU A 326 -19.02 5.94 -2.19
N ALA A 327 -19.59 6.96 -2.85
CA ALA A 327 -20.36 6.79 -4.08
C ALA A 327 -19.56 6.12 -5.21
N ARG A 328 -18.24 6.34 -5.28
CA ARG A 328 -17.37 5.70 -6.30
C ARG A 328 -17.23 4.19 -6.11
N TYR A 329 -17.57 3.68 -4.93
CA TYR A 329 -17.43 2.28 -4.55
C TYR A 329 -18.78 1.58 -4.35
N GLU A 330 -19.89 2.20 -4.78
CA GLU A 330 -21.26 1.68 -4.60
C GLU A 330 -21.43 0.25 -5.15
N GLN A 331 -20.80 -0.04 -6.30
CA GLN A 331 -20.83 -1.37 -6.92
C GLN A 331 -20.26 -2.50 -6.04
N TYR A 332 -19.46 -2.17 -5.03
CA TYR A 332 -18.89 -3.12 -4.07
C TYR A 332 -19.64 -3.16 -2.74
N GLN A 333 -20.60 -2.25 -2.51
CA GLN A 333 -21.40 -2.26 -1.29
C GLN A 333 -22.29 -3.50 -1.19
N GLY A 334 -22.59 -4.18 -2.31
CA GLY A 334 -23.32 -5.45 -2.28
C GLY A 334 -22.50 -6.66 -1.84
N ILE A 335 -21.20 -6.51 -1.57
CA ILE A 335 -20.30 -7.64 -1.27
C ILE A 335 -19.98 -7.66 0.23
N GLY A 336 -20.58 -8.61 0.94
CA GLY A 336 -20.50 -8.74 2.39
C GLY A 336 -19.85 -10.05 2.87
N PRO A 337 -19.53 -10.11 4.17
CA PRO A 337 -18.91 -11.28 4.79
C PRO A 337 -19.84 -12.50 4.86
N ASP A 338 -21.14 -12.31 4.66
CA ASP A 338 -22.18 -13.35 4.70
C ASP A 338 -22.74 -13.70 3.31
N ASP A 339 -22.24 -13.10 2.22
CA ASP A 339 -22.72 -13.36 0.84
C ASP A 339 -22.20 -14.68 0.23
N GLN A 340 -22.04 -15.71 1.06
CA GLN A 340 -21.80 -17.08 0.57
C GLN A 340 -23.05 -17.93 0.77
N SER A 341 -23.75 -18.17 -0.35
CA SER A 341 -24.50 -19.40 -0.60
C SER A 341 -23.59 -20.47 -1.19
#